data_AF-A0A2E3XF78-F1
#
_entry.id   AF-A0A2E3XF78-F1
#
_cell.length_a   1.000
_cell.length_b   1.000
_cell.length_c   1.000
_cell.angle_alpha   90.00
_cell.angle_beta   90.00
_cell.angle_gamma   90.00
#
_symmetry.space_group_name_H-M   'P 1'
#
loop_
_entity.id
_entity.type
_entity.pdbx_description
1 polymer ?
#
loop_
_entity_poly.entity_id
_entity_poly.type
_entity_poly.pdbx_seq_one_letter_code
_entity_poly.pdbx_strand_id
1 'polypeptide(L)'
;MNKETPKVSPDDLVVRYGITYKKFTNIPFTGYVEGVPKGTYKNGKRDGVWEMYHLNGRLWMEGAYKDGKKEGVWEEYEDDGRLYRKGSYTDGKEEGVWEFYYQNGQLYQKGTYKNDKRDGVWEFHNENGSLSSKTTYKDGEIINIE
;
A
#
# COMPACT_ATOMS: atom_id res chain seq x y z
N MET A 1 11.63 -10.58 30.90
CA MET A 1 12.33 -9.34 30.47
C MET A 1 11.67 -8.87 29.19
N ASN A 2 10.92 -7.77 29.23
CA ASN A 2 10.43 -7.12 28.02
C ASN A 2 11.64 -6.53 27.30
N LYS A 3 12.20 -7.25 26.32
CA LYS A 3 13.22 -6.67 25.46
C LYS A 3 12.51 -5.65 24.58
N GLU A 4 12.80 -4.37 24.79
CA GLU A 4 12.32 -3.32 23.91
C GLU A 4 12.72 -3.62 22.47
N THR A 5 11.80 -3.38 21.54
CA THR A 5 12.06 -3.52 20.11
C THR A 5 13.19 -2.57 19.71
N PRO A 6 14.31 -3.06 19.13
CA PRO A 6 15.41 -2.20 18.72
C PRO A 6 14.95 -1.12 17.75
N LYS A 7 15.37 0.13 17.97
CA LYS A 7 15.05 1.29 17.12
C LYS A 7 16.25 1.68 16.26
N VAL A 8 16.00 2.15 15.03
CA VAL A 8 17.07 2.54 14.09
C VAL A 8 16.64 3.68 13.16
N SER A 9 17.58 4.51 12.74
CA SER A 9 17.36 5.48 11.65
C SER A 9 17.33 4.76 10.30
N PRO A 10 16.49 5.17 9.32
CA PRO A 10 16.57 4.68 7.95
C PRO A 10 17.98 4.80 7.36
N ASP A 11 18.72 5.86 7.72
CA ASP A 11 20.07 6.12 7.22
C ASP A 11 21.10 5.10 7.71
N ASP A 12 20.81 4.33 8.76
CA ASP A 12 21.68 3.29 9.28
C ASP A 12 21.38 1.90 8.68
N LEU A 13 20.47 1.83 7.71
CA LEU A 13 20.08 0.60 7.04
C LEU A 13 20.66 0.51 5.62
N VAL A 14 20.84 -0.71 5.15
CA VAL A 14 21.24 -1.02 3.77
C VAL A 14 20.46 -2.24 3.28
N VAL A 15 19.97 -2.18 2.03
CA VAL A 15 19.29 -3.30 1.38
C VAL A 15 20.29 -4.06 0.52
N ARG A 16 20.34 -5.38 0.69
CA ARG A 16 21.13 -6.30 -0.15
C ARG A 16 20.29 -7.51 -0.50
N TYR A 17 20.13 -7.79 -1.79
CA TYR A 17 19.30 -8.90 -2.29
C TYR A 17 17.86 -8.90 -1.73
N GLY A 18 17.26 -7.71 -1.59
CA GLY A 18 15.90 -7.55 -1.05
C GLY A 18 15.76 -7.74 0.47
N ILE A 19 16.88 -7.93 1.19
CA ILE A 19 16.91 -8.04 2.65
C ILE A 19 17.56 -6.78 3.23
N THR A 20 16.95 -6.24 4.27
CA THR A 20 17.43 -5.05 4.99
C THR A 20 18.36 -5.45 6.13
N TYR A 21 19.49 -4.78 6.24
CA TYR A 21 20.52 -4.99 7.25
C TYR A 21 20.89 -3.67 7.92
N LYS A 22 21.41 -3.72 9.15
CA LYS A 22 22.12 -2.58 9.73
C LYS A 22 23.46 -2.39 8.99
N LYS A 23 23.83 -1.15 8.66
CA LYS A 23 25.13 -0.82 8.03
C LYS A 23 26.27 -1.49 8.81
N PHE A 24 27.28 -1.96 8.06
CA PHE A 24 28.46 -2.65 8.59
C PHE A 24 28.18 -3.99 9.31
N THR A 25 26.97 -4.55 9.19
CA THR A 25 26.63 -5.89 9.67
C THR A 25 26.19 -6.77 8.51
N ASN A 26 26.18 -8.10 8.71
CA ASN A 26 25.57 -9.08 7.79
C ASN A 26 24.36 -9.78 8.41
N ILE A 27 23.81 -9.22 9.49
CA ILE A 27 22.64 -9.77 10.19
C ILE A 27 21.40 -9.03 9.70
N PRO A 28 20.40 -9.73 9.13
CA PRO A 28 19.15 -9.11 8.71
C PRO A 28 18.50 -8.35 9.87
N PHE A 29 18.11 -7.11 9.63
CA PHE A 29 17.63 -6.23 10.67
C PHE A 29 16.26 -6.70 11.20
N THR A 30 16.12 -6.74 12.52
CA THR A 30 14.84 -6.93 13.21
C THR A 30 14.68 -5.81 14.22
N GLY A 31 13.62 -5.02 14.07
CA GLY A 31 13.40 -3.83 14.87
C GLY A 31 12.55 -2.79 14.16
N TYR A 32 12.33 -1.67 14.83
CA TYR A 32 11.53 -0.54 14.38
C TYR A 32 12.42 0.55 13.76
N VAL A 33 11.93 1.18 12.71
CA VAL A 33 12.57 2.34 12.07
C VAL A 33 11.85 3.62 12.50
N GLU A 34 12.57 4.56 13.12
CA GLU A 34 12.01 5.80 13.70
C GLU A 34 12.04 7.04 12.78
N GLY A 35 12.19 6.85 11.46
CA GLY A 35 12.33 7.95 10.49
C GLY A 35 11.30 7.94 9.37
N VAL A 36 11.69 8.43 8.19
CA VAL A 36 10.87 8.38 6.99
C VAL A 36 11.55 7.46 5.98
N PRO A 37 10.97 6.31 5.61
CA PRO A 37 9.72 5.72 6.13
C PRO A 37 9.86 5.13 7.55
N LYS A 38 8.75 4.95 8.26
CA LYS A 38 8.70 4.26 9.58
C LYS A 38 7.89 2.97 9.52
N GLY A 39 8.29 2.01 10.33
CA GLY A 39 7.67 0.68 10.39
C GLY A 39 8.61 -0.35 10.99
N THR A 40 8.19 -1.61 11.00
CA THR A 40 8.98 -2.70 11.58
C THR A 40 9.60 -3.59 10.50
N TYR A 41 10.84 -4.01 10.74
CA TYR A 41 11.47 -5.11 10.02
C TYR A 41 11.54 -6.34 10.91
N LYS A 42 11.37 -7.51 10.29
CA LYS A 42 11.60 -8.83 10.87
C LYS A 42 12.45 -9.63 9.91
N ASN A 43 13.62 -10.10 10.36
CA ASN A 43 14.60 -10.81 9.51
C ASN A 43 14.92 -10.07 8.20
N GLY A 44 15.01 -8.74 8.27
CA GLY A 44 15.31 -7.85 7.16
C GLY A 44 14.16 -7.65 6.16
N LYS A 45 12.96 -8.16 6.43
CA LYS A 45 11.76 -7.94 5.62
C LYS A 45 10.77 -7.05 6.36
N ARG A 46 10.03 -6.20 5.62
CA ARG A 46 8.97 -5.37 6.22
C ARG A 46 7.92 -6.27 6.86
N ASP A 47 7.50 -5.92 8.06
CA ASP A 47 6.52 -6.67 8.86
C ASP A 47 5.69 -5.69 9.71
N GLY A 48 4.39 -5.91 9.80
CA GLY A 48 3.46 -5.02 10.51
C GLY A 48 3.16 -3.72 9.75
N VAL A 49 2.67 -2.72 10.48
CA VAL A 49 2.25 -1.43 9.90
C VAL A 49 3.45 -0.60 9.44
N TRP A 50 3.30 0.02 8.28
CA TRP A 50 4.26 0.89 7.65
C TRP A 50 3.60 2.19 7.21
N GLU A 51 4.31 3.29 7.40
CA GLU A 51 3.93 4.61 6.91
C GLU A 51 5.07 5.17 6.06
N MET A 52 4.72 5.69 4.89
CA MET A 52 5.63 6.40 3.99
C MET A 52 5.09 7.79 3.74
N TYR A 53 5.99 8.74 3.48
CA TYR A 53 5.65 10.15 3.44
C TYR A 53 6.15 10.77 2.14
N HIS A 54 5.41 11.77 1.67
CA HIS A 54 5.82 12.65 0.60
C HIS A 54 7.02 13.51 1.02
N LEU A 55 7.70 14.13 0.06
CA LEU A 55 8.83 15.03 0.34
C LEU A 55 8.46 16.23 1.21
N ASN A 56 7.18 16.62 1.20
CA ASN A 56 6.64 17.69 2.04
C ASN A 56 6.30 17.23 3.48
N GLY A 57 6.55 15.96 3.82
CA GLY A 57 6.32 15.38 5.14
C GLY A 57 4.89 14.89 5.38
N ARG A 58 3.95 15.03 4.42
CA ARG A 58 2.59 14.47 4.55
C ARG A 58 2.59 12.97 4.27
N LEU A 59 1.64 12.25 4.87
CA LEU A 59 1.48 10.82 4.65
C LEU A 59 1.21 10.57 3.16
N TRP A 60 1.99 9.67 2.56
CA TRP A 60 1.81 9.23 1.19
C TRP A 60 1.07 7.91 1.13
N MET A 61 1.44 6.95 1.97
CA MET A 61 0.75 5.67 2.02
C MET A 61 0.96 4.99 3.36
N GLU A 62 -0.07 4.26 3.78
CA GLU A 62 -0.03 3.39 4.94
C GLU A 62 -0.69 2.05 4.67
N GLY A 63 -0.25 1.06 5.43
CA GLY A 63 -0.79 -0.29 5.40
C GLY A 63 0.16 -1.28 6.06
N ALA A 64 -0.19 -2.56 6.04
CA ALA A 64 0.61 -3.59 6.65
C ALA A 64 1.45 -4.37 5.63
N TYR A 65 2.60 -4.83 6.09
CA TYR A 65 3.40 -5.85 5.43
C TYR A 65 3.41 -7.14 6.25
N LYS A 66 3.53 -8.26 5.56
CA LYS A 66 3.80 -9.58 6.14
C LYS A 66 4.88 -10.25 5.31
N ASP A 67 5.99 -10.59 5.95
CA ASP A 67 7.16 -11.21 5.29
C ASP A 67 7.62 -10.46 4.03
N GLY A 68 7.57 -9.12 4.07
CA GLY A 68 8.00 -8.23 3.00
C GLY A 68 6.96 -7.98 1.90
N LYS A 69 5.76 -8.57 1.99
CA LYS A 69 4.67 -8.38 1.03
C LYS A 69 3.54 -7.54 1.62
N LYS A 70 2.91 -6.68 0.82
CA LYS A 70 1.73 -5.92 1.27
C LYS A 70 0.62 -6.89 1.68
N GLU A 71 -0.05 -6.60 2.79
CA GLU A 71 -1.10 -7.43 3.37
C GLU A 71 -2.18 -6.52 3.98
N GLY A 72 -3.46 -6.90 3.81
CA GLY A 72 -4.58 -6.17 4.35
C GLY A 72 -4.85 -4.85 3.63
N VAL A 73 -5.59 -3.96 4.30
CA VAL A 73 -5.97 -2.66 3.73
C VAL A 73 -4.75 -1.75 3.60
N TRP A 74 -4.67 -1.11 2.44
CA TRP A 74 -3.71 -0.06 2.11
C TRP A 74 -4.47 1.18 1.67
N GLU A 75 -3.97 2.32 2.12
CA GLU A 75 -4.46 3.65 1.76
C GLU A 75 -3.29 4.44 1.18
N GLU A 76 -3.54 5.13 0.06
CA GLU A 76 -2.59 6.00 -0.58
C GLU A 76 -3.21 7.38 -0.75
N TYR A 77 -2.40 8.40 -0.52
CA TYR A 77 -2.78 9.80 -0.39
C TYR A 77 -1.98 10.65 -1.37
N GLU A 78 -2.61 11.67 -1.94
CA GLU A 78 -1.96 12.70 -2.74
C GLU A 78 -0.99 13.54 -1.91
N ASP A 79 -0.15 14.33 -2.58
CA ASP A 79 0.84 15.20 -1.92
C ASP A 79 0.20 16.21 -0.96
N ASP A 80 -1.04 16.60 -1.21
CA ASP A 80 -1.81 17.48 -0.34
C ASP A 80 -2.58 16.76 0.78
N GLY A 81 -2.47 15.43 0.88
CA GLY A 81 -3.05 14.62 1.94
C GLY A 81 -4.48 14.12 1.69
N ARG A 82 -5.03 14.35 0.49
CA ARG A 82 -6.32 13.76 0.10
C ARG A 82 -6.16 12.28 -0.20
N LEU A 83 -7.14 11.46 0.17
CA LEU A 83 -7.14 10.03 -0.17
C LEU A 83 -7.23 9.86 -1.69
N TYR A 84 -6.23 9.21 -2.28
CA TYR A 84 -6.14 8.91 -3.70
C TYR A 84 -6.81 7.57 -4.03
N ARG A 85 -6.46 6.53 -3.27
CA ARG A 85 -7.06 5.20 -3.41
C ARG A 85 -6.94 4.39 -2.13
N LYS A 86 -7.83 3.42 -1.98
CA LYS A 86 -7.72 2.39 -0.95
C LYS A 86 -8.20 1.04 -1.47
N GLY A 87 -7.65 -0.01 -0.91
CA GLY A 87 -8.05 -1.37 -1.21
C GLY A 87 -7.21 -2.36 -0.42
N SER A 88 -7.43 -3.65 -0.63
CA SER A 88 -6.69 -4.68 0.11
C SER A 88 -5.64 -5.37 -0.75
N TYR A 89 -4.58 -5.83 -0.08
CA TYR A 89 -3.60 -6.75 -0.62
C TYR A 89 -3.65 -8.09 0.10
N THR A 90 -3.42 -9.17 -0.62
CA THR A 90 -3.18 -10.51 -0.06
C THR A 90 -1.93 -11.09 -0.70
N ASP A 91 -0.94 -11.45 0.11
CA ASP A 91 0.36 -11.97 -0.37
C ASP A 91 1.03 -11.04 -1.41
N GLY A 92 0.88 -9.72 -1.21
CA GLY A 92 1.45 -8.70 -2.08
C GLY A 92 0.67 -8.39 -3.35
N LYS A 93 -0.49 -9.02 -3.56
CA LYS A 93 -1.35 -8.80 -4.73
C LYS A 93 -2.62 -8.04 -4.39
N GLU A 94 -3.09 -7.18 -5.27
CA GLU A 94 -4.37 -6.49 -5.12
C GLU A 94 -5.51 -7.52 -5.10
N GLU A 95 -6.34 -7.45 -4.06
CA GLU A 95 -7.42 -8.40 -3.79
C GLU A 95 -8.61 -7.67 -3.15
N GLY A 96 -9.82 -8.07 -3.52
CA GLY A 96 -11.05 -7.51 -2.97
C GLY A 96 -11.39 -6.14 -3.56
N VAL A 97 -12.22 -5.37 -2.84
CA VAL A 97 -12.73 -4.08 -3.32
C VAL A 97 -11.64 -3.02 -3.26
N TRP A 98 -11.53 -2.28 -4.35
CA TRP A 98 -10.69 -1.11 -4.49
C TRP A 98 -11.53 0.11 -4.85
N GLU A 99 -11.19 1.24 -4.24
CA GLU A 99 -11.82 2.53 -4.46
C GLU A 99 -10.73 3.54 -4.83
N PHE A 100 -11.01 4.36 -5.83
CA PHE A 100 -10.15 5.44 -6.30
C PHE A 100 -10.97 6.73 -6.28
N TYR A 101 -10.34 7.85 -5.96
CA TYR A 101 -11.02 9.11 -5.75
C TYR A 101 -10.46 10.21 -6.65
N TYR A 102 -11.33 11.13 -7.01
CA TYR A 102 -10.95 12.39 -7.61
C TYR A 102 -10.33 13.33 -6.58
N GLN A 103 -9.69 14.36 -7.10
CA GLN A 103 -9.16 15.48 -6.33
C GLN A 103 -10.21 16.17 -5.43
N ASN A 104 -11.48 16.19 -5.81
CA ASN A 104 -12.53 16.76 -4.97
C ASN A 104 -13.04 15.79 -3.87
N GLY A 105 -12.44 14.60 -3.75
CA GLY A 105 -12.83 13.55 -2.80
C GLY A 105 -14.00 12.68 -3.27
N GLN A 106 -14.59 12.96 -4.43
CA GLN A 106 -15.64 12.11 -5.00
C GLN A 106 -15.05 10.79 -5.50
N LEU A 107 -15.85 9.73 -5.45
CA LEU A 107 -15.45 8.44 -5.99
C LEU A 107 -15.21 8.58 -7.50
N TYR A 108 -14.06 8.13 -7.99
CA TYR A 108 -13.72 8.06 -9.40
C TYR A 108 -14.09 6.70 -9.98
N GLN A 109 -13.59 5.63 -9.37
CA GLN A 109 -13.93 4.27 -9.77
C GLN A 109 -13.88 3.35 -8.57
N LYS A 110 -14.71 2.31 -8.60
CA LYS A 110 -14.61 1.18 -7.67
C LYS A 110 -14.86 -0.14 -8.37
N GLY A 111 -14.25 -1.19 -7.87
CA GLY A 111 -14.46 -2.54 -8.37
C GLY A 111 -13.63 -3.54 -7.58
N THR A 112 -13.65 -4.79 -8.01
CA THR A 112 -12.89 -5.85 -7.34
C THR A 112 -11.63 -6.18 -8.14
N TYR A 113 -10.52 -6.36 -7.44
CA TYR A 113 -9.34 -7.05 -7.93
C TYR A 113 -9.30 -8.47 -7.39
N LYS A 114 -8.79 -9.38 -8.20
CA LYS A 114 -8.46 -10.75 -7.84
C LYS A 114 -7.09 -11.08 -8.42
N ASN A 115 -6.10 -11.31 -7.56
CA ASN A 115 -4.71 -11.54 -8.00
C ASN A 115 -4.20 -10.48 -9.00
N ASP A 116 -4.27 -9.20 -8.64
CA ASP A 116 -3.82 -8.05 -9.45
C ASP A 116 -4.64 -7.80 -10.74
N LYS A 117 -5.74 -8.52 -10.94
CA LYS A 117 -6.58 -8.41 -12.14
C LYS A 117 -7.96 -7.91 -11.78
N ARG A 118 -8.49 -6.97 -12.54
CA ARG A 118 -9.89 -6.55 -12.42
C ARG A 118 -10.80 -7.77 -12.64
N ASP A 119 -11.74 -7.98 -11.72
CA ASP A 119 -12.70 -9.07 -11.79
C ASP A 119 -14.07 -8.57 -11.31
N GLY A 120 -15.12 -8.89 -12.07
CA GLY A 120 -16.48 -8.42 -11.80
C GLY A 120 -16.75 -7.00 -12.32
N VAL A 121 -17.80 -6.40 -11.77
CA VAL A 121 -18.28 -5.08 -12.22
C VAL A 121 -17.42 -3.97 -11.63
N TRP A 122 -16.95 -3.09 -12.51
CA TRP A 122 -16.29 -1.85 -12.18
C TRP A 122 -17.22 -0.69 -12.49
N GLU A 123 -17.44 0.18 -11.51
CA GLU A 123 -18.27 1.38 -11.65
C GLU A 123 -17.38 2.60 -11.80
N PHE A 124 -17.61 3.40 -12.83
CA PHE A 124 -16.89 4.65 -13.09
C PHE A 124 -17.86 5.81 -12.89
N HIS A 125 -17.40 6.84 -12.21
CA HIS A 125 -18.20 8.01 -11.86
C HIS A 125 -17.54 9.26 -12.43
N ASN A 126 -18.33 10.29 -12.68
CA ASN A 126 -17.83 11.61 -13.06
C ASN A 126 -17.44 12.41 -11.81
N GLU A 127 -16.72 13.53 -11.97
CA GLU A 127 -16.30 14.38 -10.86
C GLU A 127 -17.46 14.93 -10.00
N ASN A 128 -18.68 15.02 -10.55
CA ASN A 128 -19.87 15.42 -9.80
C ASN A 128 -20.50 14.26 -8.97
N GLY A 129 -19.87 13.08 -8.98
CA GLY A 129 -20.34 11.87 -8.29
C GLY A 129 -21.38 11.05 -9.05
N SER A 130 -21.84 11.48 -10.23
CA SER A 130 -22.79 10.70 -11.01
C SER A 130 -22.13 9.48 -11.64
N LEU A 131 -22.82 8.34 -11.65
CA LEU A 131 -22.37 7.16 -12.39
C LEU A 131 -22.24 7.51 -13.88
N SER A 132 -21.09 7.20 -14.46
CA SER A 132 -20.73 7.45 -15.85
C SER A 132 -20.89 6.18 -16.68
N SER A 133 -20.35 5.06 -16.19
CA SER A 133 -20.43 3.77 -16.87
C SER A 133 -20.18 2.61 -15.92
N LYS A 134 -20.49 1.40 -16.38
CA LYS A 134 -20.08 0.15 -15.75
C LYS A 134 -19.34 -0.73 -16.75
N THR A 135 -18.22 -1.31 -16.34
CA THR A 135 -17.48 -2.27 -17.15
C THR A 135 -17.35 -3.57 -16.38
N THR A 136 -17.76 -4.69 -16.99
CA THR A 136 -17.54 -6.01 -16.41
C THR A 136 -16.22 -6.57 -16.89
N TYR A 137 -15.37 -6.96 -15.95
CA TYR A 137 -14.08 -7.60 -16.22
C TYR A 137 -14.06 -9.06 -15.80
N LYS A 138 -13.26 -9.86 -16.49
CA LYS A 138 -12.90 -11.22 -16.09
C LYS A 138 -11.42 -11.42 -16.29
N ASP A 139 -10.69 -11.73 -15.21
CA ASP A 139 -9.25 -11.97 -15.24
C ASP A 139 -8.43 -10.85 -15.93
N GLY A 140 -8.92 -9.61 -15.81
CA GLY A 140 -8.33 -8.40 -16.38
C GLY A 140 -8.88 -7.99 -17.74
N GLU A 141 -9.63 -8.87 -18.41
CA GLU A 141 -10.19 -8.63 -19.75
C GLU A 141 -11.59 -8.04 -19.67
N ILE A 142 -11.93 -7.13 -20.58
CA ILE A 142 -13.27 -6.55 -20.68
C ILE A 142 -14.24 -7.58 -21.27
N ILE A 143 -15.35 -7.81 -20.59
CA ILE A 143 -16.44 -8.68 -21.04
C ILE A 143 -17.63 -7.87 -21.53
N ASN A 144 -17.98 -6.79 -20.83
CA ASN A 144 -19.13 -5.94 -21.17
C ASN A 144 -18.89 -4.48 -20.75
N ILE A 145 -19.50 -3.54 -21.45
CA ILE A 145 -19.51 -2.11 -21.13
C ILE A 145 -20.97 -1.63 -21.19
N GLU A 146 -21.41 -0.93 -20.14
CA GLU A 146 -22.74 -0.33 -19.97
C GLU A 146 -22.65 1.16 -19.66
#